data_AF-A0A7X2MPX2-F1
#
_entry.id   AF-A0A7X2MPX2-F1
#
_cell.length_a   1.000
_cell.length_b   1.000
_cell.length_c   1.000
_cell.angle_alpha   90.00
_cell.angle_beta   90.00
_cell.angle_gamma   90.00
#
_symmetry.space_group_name_H-M   'P 1'
#
loop_
_entity.id
_entity.type
_entity.pdbx_description
1 polymer ?
#
loop_
_entity_poly.entity_id
_entity_poly.type
_entity_poly.pdbx_seq_one_letter_code
_entity_poly.pdbx_strand_id
1 'polypeptide(L)'
;MSTLSQEAALVHEALLARGLETPLRAPTRDIDDNTRKSLIAGHMTEIMQLLNLDLEDDSLMETPHRIAKMYVDEVFSGLDYANFPKITVIENKMKVDEMVTVRDIT
;
A
#
# COMPACT_ATOMS: atom_id res chain seq x y z
N MET A 1 -2.69 -15.34 -10.37
CA MET A 1 -2.98 -14.03 -10.97
C MET A 1 -4.31 -13.57 -10.42
N SER A 2 -4.33 -12.77 -9.35
CA SER A 2 -5.60 -12.15 -8.94
C SER A 2 -5.94 -11.13 -10.03
N THR A 3 -7.06 -11.36 -10.68
CA THR A 3 -7.63 -10.40 -11.62
C THR A 3 -8.09 -9.21 -10.79
N LEU A 4 -7.47 -8.04 -11.03
CA LEU A 4 -7.92 -6.77 -10.44
C LEU A 4 -9.43 -6.58 -10.69
N SER A 5 -10.11 -5.85 -9.80
CA SER A 5 -11.49 -5.45 -10.07
C SER A 5 -11.55 -4.57 -11.32
N GLN A 6 -12.72 -4.53 -11.96
CA GLN A 6 -12.93 -3.69 -13.14
C GLN A 6 -12.67 -2.21 -12.81
N GLU A 7 -13.11 -1.76 -11.64
CA GLU A 7 -12.93 -0.38 -11.19
C GLU A 7 -11.46 -0.06 -10.92
N ALA A 8 -10.72 -0.98 -10.31
CA ALA A 8 -9.29 -0.82 -10.07
C ALA A 8 -8.53 -0.65 -11.40
N ALA A 9 -8.82 -1.51 -12.39
CA ALA A 9 -8.19 -1.42 -13.71
C ALA A 9 -8.50 -0.08 -14.41
N LEU A 10 -9.78 0.35 -14.41
CA LEU A 10 -10.18 1.61 -15.03
C LEU A 10 -9.50 2.82 -14.37
N VAL A 11 -9.40 2.85 -13.04
CA VAL A 11 -8.75 3.95 -12.32
C VAL A 11 -7.24 3.96 -12.60
N HIS A 12 -6.58 2.81 -12.56
CA HIS A 12 -5.14 2.70 -12.85
C HIS A 12 -4.80 3.22 -14.26
N GLU A 13 -5.53 2.75 -15.28
CA GLU A 13 -5.33 3.19 -16.66
C GLU A 13 -5.57 4.70 -16.82
N ALA A 14 -6.60 5.24 -16.16
CA ALA A 14 -6.93 6.66 -16.23
C ALA A 14 -5.87 7.57 -15.56
N LEU A 15 -5.22 7.09 -14.49
CA LEU A 15 -4.12 7.81 -13.82
C LEU A 15 -2.84 7.75 -14.65
N LEU A 16 -2.50 6.57 -15.19
CA LEU A 16 -1.36 6.40 -16.10
C LEU A 16 -1.47 7.31 -17.33
N ALA A 17 -2.63 7.33 -17.99
CA ALA A 17 -2.87 8.16 -19.17
C ALA A 17 -2.70 9.67 -18.91
N ARG A 18 -2.89 10.10 -17.66
CA ARG A 18 -2.71 11.50 -17.23
C ARG A 18 -1.35 11.79 -16.59
N GLY A 19 -0.48 10.78 -16.45
CA GLY A 19 0.80 10.92 -15.77
C GLY A 19 0.67 11.22 -14.27
N LEU A 20 -0.43 10.79 -13.65
CA LEU A 20 -0.72 11.01 -12.21
C LEU A 20 -0.49 9.75 -11.36
N GLU A 21 -0.12 8.64 -11.98
CA GLU A 21 0.19 7.41 -11.26
C GLU A 21 1.47 7.56 -10.41
N THR A 22 1.51 6.89 -9.26
CA THR A 22 2.71 6.88 -8.42
C THR A 22 3.87 6.27 -9.22
N PRO A 23 5.09 6.86 -9.20
CA PRO A 23 6.26 6.35 -9.94
C PRO A 23 6.73 4.95 -9.50
N LEU A 24 5.98 3.91 -9.88
CA LEU A 24 6.28 2.52 -9.60
C LEU A 24 7.11 1.92 -10.73
N ARG A 25 8.02 1.03 -10.36
CA ARG A 25 8.77 0.22 -11.32
C ARG A 25 8.01 -1.08 -11.56
N ALA A 26 8.06 -1.58 -12.79
CA ALA A 26 7.62 -2.93 -13.07
C ALA A 26 8.38 -3.91 -12.15
N PRO A 27 7.72 -4.94 -11.59
CA PRO A 27 8.38 -5.93 -10.75
C PRO A 27 9.58 -6.54 -11.47
N THR A 28 10.78 -6.32 -10.95
CA THR A 28 12.02 -6.85 -11.54
C THR A 28 12.23 -8.34 -11.22
N ARG A 29 11.58 -8.84 -10.17
CA ARG A 29 11.59 -10.22 -9.70
C ARG A 29 10.24 -10.53 -9.08
N ASP A 30 9.77 -11.76 -9.30
CA ASP A 30 8.56 -12.28 -8.66
C ASP A 30 8.95 -12.79 -7.26
N ILE A 31 8.84 -11.91 -6.26
CA ILE A 31 9.05 -12.26 -4.85
C ILE A 31 7.76 -12.03 -4.09
N ASP A 32 7.37 -13.01 -3.27
CA ASP A 32 6.20 -12.90 -2.41
C ASP A 32 6.41 -11.89 -1.27
N ASP A 33 5.31 -11.45 -0.66
CA ASP A 33 5.33 -10.42 0.36
C ASP A 33 6.05 -10.86 1.65
N ASN A 34 6.07 -12.15 1.99
CA ASN A 34 6.81 -12.63 3.17
C ASN A 34 8.31 -12.57 2.93
N THR A 35 8.75 -12.95 1.72
CA THR A 35 10.15 -12.77 1.31
C THR A 35 10.52 -11.29 1.30
N ARG A 36 9.66 -10.41 0.77
CA ARG A 36 9.89 -8.96 0.76
C ARG A 36 10.02 -8.39 2.17
N LYS A 37 9.12 -8.77 3.10
CA LYS A 37 9.19 -8.36 4.51
C LYS A 37 10.47 -8.84 5.19
N SER A 38 10.87 -10.09 4.95
CA SER A 38 12.11 -10.65 5.52
C SER A 38 13.35 -9.87 5.08
N LEU A 39 13.42 -9.50 3.79
CA LEU A 39 14.52 -8.70 3.26
C LEU A 39 14.54 -7.28 3.82
N ILE A 40 13.37 -6.63 3.90
CA ILE A 40 13.26 -5.28 4.48
C ILE A 40 13.63 -5.31 5.96
N ALA A 41 13.16 -6.29 6.72
CA ALA A 41 13.51 -6.45 8.13
C ALA A 41 15.02 -6.61 8.30
N GLY A 42 15.67 -7.43 7.48
CA GLY A 42 17.14 -7.55 7.47
C GLY A 42 17.84 -6.20 7.24
N HIS A 43 17.41 -5.41 6.26
CA HIS A 43 17.96 -4.07 6.05
C HIS A 43 17.70 -3.12 7.23
N MET A 44 16.53 -3.21 7.88
CA MET A 44 16.23 -2.39 9.06
C MET A 44 17.08 -2.79 10.27
N THR A 45 17.38 -4.08 10.44
CA THR A 45 18.34 -4.56 11.45
C THR A 45 19.70 -3.88 11.26
N GLU A 46 20.24 -3.89 10.04
CA GLU A 46 21.54 -3.24 9.73
C GLU A 46 21.48 -1.73 10.01
N ILE A 47 20.37 -1.06 9.64
CA ILE A 47 20.18 0.37 9.92
C ILE A 47 20.18 0.64 11.43
N MET A 48 19.50 -0.18 12.22
CA MET A 48 19.46 -0.02 13.68
C MET A 48 20.82 -0.24 14.32
N GLN A 49 21.60 -1.21 13.84
CA GLN A 49 22.98 -1.43 14.27
C GLN A 49 23.88 -0.24 13.93
N LEU A 50 23.74 0.36 12.73
CA LEU A 50 24.45 1.58 12.35
C LEU A 50 24.12 2.78 13.26
N LEU A 51 22.94 2.79 13.87
CA LEU A 51 22.52 3.78 14.86
C LEU A 51 23.00 3.46 16.29
N ASN A 52 23.78 2.38 16.48
CA ASN A 52 24.23 1.87 17.77
C ASN A 52 23.07 1.50 18.72
N LEU A 53 21.95 1.02 18.18
CA LEU A 53 20.84 0.50 18.98
C LEU A 53 21.11 -0.96 19.37
N ASP A 54 20.85 -1.28 20.64
CA ASP A 54 20.97 -2.64 21.16
C ASP A 54 19.74 -3.47 20.78
N LEU A 55 19.92 -4.44 19.89
CA LEU A 55 18.84 -5.32 19.44
C LEU A 55 18.63 -6.53 20.35
N GLU A 56 19.44 -6.72 21.39
CA GLU A 56 19.18 -7.70 22.45
C GLU A 56 18.11 -7.20 23.44
N ASP A 57 17.84 -5.88 23.45
CA ASP A 57 16.73 -5.29 24.19
C ASP A 57 15.38 -5.81 23.66
N ASP A 58 14.51 -6.22 24.57
CA ASP A 58 13.23 -6.85 24.26
C ASP A 58 12.26 -5.88 23.54
N SER A 59 12.39 -4.58 23.76
CA SER A 59 11.61 -3.54 23.07
C SER A 59 12.04 -3.37 21.61
N LEU A 60 13.32 -3.60 21.32
CA LEU A 60 13.93 -3.32 20.02
C LEU A 60 14.05 -4.53 19.11
N MET A 61 14.19 -5.74 19.66
CA MET A 61 14.37 -6.99 18.93
C MET A 61 13.33 -7.19 17.79
N GLU A 62 12.06 -6.89 18.05
CA GLU A 62 10.97 -7.05 17.06
C GLU A 62 10.74 -5.82 16.16
N THR A 63 11.47 -4.72 16.38
CA THR A 63 11.28 -3.47 15.64
C THR A 63 11.56 -3.61 14.14
N PRO A 64 12.63 -4.29 13.68
CA PRO A 64 12.85 -4.49 12.25
C PRO A 64 11.68 -5.22 11.56
N HIS A 65 11.10 -6.22 12.23
CA HIS A 65 9.94 -6.95 11.72
C HIS A 65 8.69 -6.07 11.66
N ARG A 66 8.42 -5.30 12.73
CA ARG A 66 7.30 -4.34 12.77
C ARG A 66 7.38 -3.30 11.65
N ILE A 67 8.56 -2.74 11.39
CA ILE A 67 8.75 -1.77 10.30
C ILE A 67 8.53 -2.42 8.93
N ALA A 68 9.06 -3.62 8.71
CA ALA A 68 8.85 -4.34 7.47
C ALA A 68 7.37 -4.65 7.22
N LYS A 69 6.65 -5.13 8.25
CA LYS A 69 5.20 -5.35 8.19
C LYS A 69 4.45 -4.06 7.89
N MET A 70 4.78 -2.97 8.58
CA MET A 70 4.15 -1.67 8.38
C MET A 70 4.32 -1.19 6.92
N TYR A 71 5.52 -1.30 6.34
CA TYR A 71 5.76 -0.87 4.96
C TYR A 71 5.03 -1.73 3.93
N VAL A 72 5.02 -3.06 4.09
CA VAL A 72 4.44 -3.94 3.06
C VAL A 72 2.92 -4.04 3.19
N ASP A 73 2.42 -4.23 4.41
CA ASP A 73 1.02 -4.59 4.63
C ASP A 73 0.13 -3.40 5.04
N GLU A 74 0.71 -2.28 5.47
CA GLU A 74 -0.05 -1.18 6.10
C GLU A 74 0.07 0.14 5.33
N VAL A 75 1.12 0.93 5.57
CA VAL A 75 1.18 2.34 5.13
C VAL A 75 1.35 2.50 3.62
N PHE A 76 1.91 1.49 2.94
CA PHE A 76 2.04 1.47 1.48
C PHE A 76 1.17 0.40 0.80
N SER A 77 0.19 -0.15 1.52
CA SER A 77 -0.78 -1.10 0.96
C SER A 77 -1.51 -0.55 -0.29
N GLY A 78 -1.71 0.77 -0.36
CA GLY A 78 -2.31 1.45 -1.51
C GLY A 78 -1.47 1.43 -2.81
N LEU A 79 -0.21 0.98 -2.77
CA LEU A 79 0.59 0.76 -3.98
C LEU A 79 0.15 -0.51 -4.72
N ASP A 80 -0.53 -1.43 -4.05
CA ASP A 80 -1.11 -2.63 -4.65
C ASP A 80 -2.61 -2.41 -4.94
N TYR A 81 -2.96 -2.41 -6.23
CA TYR A 81 -4.34 -2.30 -6.69
C TYR A 81 -5.22 -3.47 -6.28
N ALA A 82 -4.67 -4.59 -5.78
CA ALA A 82 -5.46 -5.63 -5.12
C ALA A 82 -6.17 -5.13 -3.85
N ASN A 83 -5.65 -4.06 -3.21
CA ASN A 83 -6.26 -3.41 -2.04
C ASN A 83 -7.26 -2.31 -2.42
N PHE A 84 -7.58 -2.14 -3.70
CA PHE A 84 -8.54 -1.13 -4.14
C PHE A 84 -9.94 -1.37 -3.54
N PRO A 85 -10.61 -0.35 -3.00
CA PRO A 85 -11.90 -0.53 -2.33
C PRO A 85 -12.97 -1.04 -3.30
N LYS A 86 -13.86 -1.91 -2.81
CA LYS A 86 -15.01 -2.35 -3.57
C LYS A 86 -15.99 -1.19 -3.75
N ILE A 87 -16.09 -0.69 -4.98
CA ILE A 87 -17.01 0.39 -5.32
C ILE A 87 -18.45 -0.14 -5.36
N THR A 88 -19.38 0.66 -4.84
CA THR A 88 -20.82 0.39 -4.95
C THR A 88 -21.51 1.67 -5.38
N VAL A 89 -22.40 1.56 -6.35
CA VAL A 89 -23.18 2.68 -6.89
C VAL A 89 -24.66 2.33 -6.85
N ILE A 90 -25.50 3.34 -6.65
CA ILE A 90 -26.96 3.22 -6.76
C ILE A 90 -27.45 4.14 -7.89
N GLU A 91 -28.53 3.73 -8.55
CA GLU A 91 -29.18 4.57 -9.55
C GLU A 91 -29.70 5.87 -8.91
N ASN A 92 -29.40 7.03 -9.52
CA ASN A 92 -29.88 8.33 -9.07
C ASN A 92 -31.36 8.56 -9.41
N LYS A 93 -32.25 7.75 -8.82
CA LYS A 93 -33.71 7.84 -9.02
C LYS A 93 -34.30 9.14 -8.46
N MET A 94 -33.65 9.70 -7.44
CA MET A 94 -34.05 10.96 -6.82
C MET A 94 -33.70 12.19 -7.66
N LYS A 95 -32.95 11.99 -8.75
CA LYS A 95 -32.48 13.06 -9.65
C LYS A 95 -31.79 14.19 -8.90
N VAL A 96 -30.94 13.83 -7.93
CA VAL A 96 -30.09 14.79 -7.23
C VAL A 96 -29.20 15.46 -8.27
N ASP A 97 -29.33 16.78 -8.39
CA ASP A 97 -28.62 17.66 -9.32
C ASP A 97 -27.70 18.67 -8.61
N GLU A 98 -27.75 18.69 -7.27
CA GLU A 98 -26.87 19.48 -6.41
C GLU A 98 -25.67 18.65 -5.89
N MET A 99 -24.62 19.33 -5.44
CA MET A 99 -23.41 18.66 -4.94
C MET A 99 -23.64 17.91 -3.62
N VAL A 100 -23.05 16.72 -3.51
CA VAL A 100 -22.95 15.99 -2.25
C VAL A 100 -21.60 16.28 -1.62
N THR A 101 -21.59 16.68 -0.35
CA THR A 101 -20.35 17.00 0.37
C THR A 101 -20.11 16.00 1.49
N VAL A 102 -18.94 15.34 1.45
CA VAL A 102 -18.37 14.61 2.58
C VAL A 102 -17.19 15.43 3.08
N ARG A 103 -17.18 15.76 4.37
CA ARG A 103 -16.12 16.54 5.03
C ARG A 103 -15.58 15.77 6.23
N ASP A 104 -14.40 16.18 6.69
CA ASP A 104 -13.74 15.61 7.87
C ASP A 104 -13.34 14.12 7.67
N ILE A 105 -12.82 13.78 6.47
CA ILE A 105 -12.20 12.45 6.19
C ILE A 105 -10.86 12.37 6.93
N THR A 106 -10.67 11.31 7.72
CA THR A 106 -9.45 11.04 8.51
C THR A 106 -8.21 10.85 7.64
#